data_AF-A0A353GDZ5-F1
#
_entry.id   AF-A0A353GDZ5-F1
#
_cell.length_a   1.000
_cell.length_b   1.000
_cell.length_c   1.000
_cell.angle_alpha   90.00
_cell.angle_beta   90.00
_cell.angle_gamma   90.00
#
_symmetry.space_group_name_H-M   'P 1'
#
loop_
_entity.id
_entity.type
_entity.pdbx_description
1 polymer ?
#
loop_
_entity_poly.entity_id
_entity_poly.type
_entity_poly.pdbx_seq_one_letter_code
_entity_poly.pdbx_strand_id
1 'polypeptide(L)' 'LASPQYSFLVDIKANKIEIARAVEQAFGVEVVGVNTIRSKGKVKTMRRHTGKRADFKKAFVTLKPGSQIDLF' A
#
# COMPACT_ATOMS: atom_id res chain seq x y z
N LEU A 1 -20.35 2.27 12.01
CA LEU A 1 -20.05 2.36 10.55
C LEU A 1 -18.58 2.04 10.38
N ALA A 2 -18.23 1.00 9.62
CA ALA A 2 -16.84 0.65 9.38
C ALA A 2 -16.19 1.71 8.48
N SER A 3 -15.00 2.20 8.86
CA SER A 3 -14.22 3.12 8.02
C SER A 3 -13.67 2.36 6.80
N PRO A 4 -13.84 2.88 5.57
CA PRO A 4 -13.30 2.22 4.38
C PRO A 4 -11.77 2.20 4.44
N GLN A 5 -11.19 1.02 4.22
CA GLN A 5 -9.76 0.79 4.25
C GLN A 5 -9.30 0.11 2.97
N TYR A 6 -8.31 0.69 2.30
CA TYR A 6 -7.75 0.20 1.05
C TYR A 6 -6.30 -0.22 1.23
N SER A 7 -5.81 -1.14 0.40
CA SER A 7 -4.42 -1.58 0.44
C SER A 7 -3.71 -1.33 -0.88
N PHE A 8 -2.56 -0.67 -0.83
CA PHE A 8 -1.72 -0.34 -1.99
C PHE A 8 -0.36 -1.01 -1.88
N LEU A 9 0.19 -1.40 -3.04
CA LEU A 9 1.62 -1.68 -3.15
C LEU A 9 2.35 -0.38 -3.45
N VAL A 10 3.30 -0.03 -2.60
CA VAL A 10 4.03 1.24 -2.66
C VAL A 10 5.53 0.98 -2.68
N ASP A 11 6.29 1.99 -3.09
CA ASP A 11 7.75 1.93 -3.07
C ASP A 11 8.28 1.68 -1.66
N ILE A 12 9.34 0.88 -1.56
CA ILE A 12 9.94 0.49 -0.28
C ILE A 12 10.47 1.72 0.48
N LYS A 13 10.91 2.76 -0.20
CA LYS A 13 11.46 3.98 0.39
C LYS A 13 10.39 5.02 0.75
N ALA A 14 9.17 4.89 0.23
CA ALA A 14 8.11 5.89 0.44
C ALA A 14 7.70 6.06 1.93
N ASN A 15 7.61 7.29 2.40
CA ASN A 15 7.16 7.60 3.75
C ASN A 15 5.63 7.67 3.86
N LYS A 16 5.10 7.55 5.09
CA LYS A 16 3.64 7.59 5.32
C LYS A 16 2.99 8.91 4.86
N ILE A 17 3.71 10.03 5.05
CA ILE A 17 3.24 11.36 4.64
C ILE A 17 3.15 11.46 3.11
N GLU A 18 4.17 10.94 2.42
CA GLU A 18 4.19 10.90 0.95
C GLU A 18 3.07 10.04 0.40
N ILE A 19 2.83 8.87 1.01
CA ILE A 19 1.75 7.96 0.61
C ILE A 19 0.39 8.63 0.81
N ALA A 20 0.17 9.29 1.96
CA ALA A 20 -1.09 9.99 2.22
C ALA A 20 -1.35 11.07 1.15
N ARG A 21 -0.38 11.98 0.95
CA ARG A 21 -0.49 13.05 -0.05
C ARG A 21 -0.70 12.52 -1.47
N ALA A 22 0.02 11.47 -1.85
CA ALA A 22 -0.12 10.87 -3.17
C ALA A 22 -1.52 10.27 -3.38
N VAL A 23 -2.10 9.63 -2.37
CA VAL A 23 -3.46 9.09 -2.44
C VAL A 23 -4.49 10.20 -2.48
N GLU A 24 -4.34 11.24 -1.65
CA GLU A 24 -5.22 12.41 -1.65
C GLU A 24 -5.22 13.12 -3.02
N GLN A 25 -4.04 13.29 -3.62
CA GLN A 25 -3.90 13.94 -4.92
C GLN A 25 -4.39 13.07 -6.08
N ALA A 26 -4.11 11.77 -6.06
CA ALA A 26 -4.48 10.88 -7.17
C ALA A 26 -5.98 10.58 -7.22
N PHE A 27 -6.64 10.53 -6.06
CA PHE A 27 -8.04 10.11 -5.95
C PHE A 27 -8.99 11.20 -5.42
N GLY A 28 -8.48 12.37 -5.02
CA GLY A 28 -9.32 13.46 -4.51
C GLY A 28 -10.05 13.14 -3.20
N VAL A 29 -9.55 12.19 -2.41
CA VAL A 29 -10.14 11.73 -1.15
C VAL A 29 -9.38 12.27 0.05
N GLU A 30 -9.99 12.25 1.24
CA GLU A 30 -9.33 12.65 2.48
C GLU A 30 -8.88 11.42 3.28
N VAL A 31 -7.59 11.37 3.64
CA VAL A 31 -6.98 10.24 4.35
C VAL A 31 -6.93 10.53 5.85
N VAL A 32 -7.47 9.60 6.64
CA VAL A 32 -7.44 9.68 8.12
C VAL A 32 -6.15 9.08 8.68
N GLY A 33 -5.66 7.99 8.07
CA GLY A 33 -4.50 7.29 8.59
C GLY A 33 -3.86 6.35 7.58
N VAL A 34 -2.55 6.12 7.77
CA VAL A 34 -1.75 5.22 6.94
C VAL A 34 -0.91 4.27 7.79
N ASN A 35 -1.09 2.98 7.56
CA ASN A 35 -0.34 1.90 8.19
C ASN A 35 0.46 1.16 7.12
N THR A 36 1.77 1.04 7.30
CA THR A 36 2.65 0.42 6.30
C THR A 36 3.34 -0.81 6.87
N ILE A 37 3.45 -1.86 6.07
CA ILE A 37 4.26 -3.04 6.37
C ILE A 37 5.21 -3.34 5.21
N ARG A 38 6.48 -3.62 5.52
CA ARG A 38 7.43 -4.13 4.53
C ARG A 38 7.38 -5.65 4.55
N SER A 39 7.08 -6.25 3.40
CA SER A 39 7.08 -7.69 3.21
C SER A 39 8.34 -8.11 2.47
N LYS A 40 9.03 -9.13 3.01
CA LYS A 40 10.18 -9.72 2.35
C LYS A 40 9.70 -10.65 1.22
N GLY A 41 10.27 -10.49 0.05
CA GLY A 41 10.06 -11.36 -1.10
C GLY A 41 10.49 -12.78 -0.77
N LYS A 42 9.65 -13.75 -1.14
CA LYS A 42 9.90 -15.17 -0.91
C LYS A 42 11.08 -15.64 -1.75
N VAL A 43 12.03 -16.33 -1.12
CA VAL A 43 13.07 -17.08 -1.83
C VAL A 43 12.42 -18.28 -2.51
N LYS A 44 12.65 -18.44 -3.81
CA LYS A 44 12.10 -19.50 -4.64
C LYS A 44 13.20 -20.07 -5.52
N THR A 45 13.30 -21.40 -5.53
CA THR A 45 14.23 -22.11 -6.40
C THR A 45 13.49 -22.56 -7.65
N MET A 46 14.05 -22.24 -8.81
CA MET A 46 13.60 -22.73 -10.11
C MET A 46 14.66 -23.69 -10.66
N ARG A 47 14.36 -24.99 -10.60
CA ARG A 47 15.27 -26.08 -10.97
C ARG A 47 16.62 -25.99 -10.25
N ARG A 48 17.65 -25.44 -10.90
CA ARG A 48 19.02 -25.31 -10.37
C ARG A 48 19.33 -23.91 -9.82
N HIS A 49 18.49 -22.91 -10.08
CA HIS A 49 18.76 -21.52 -9.69
C HIS A 49 17.86 -21.10 -8.52
N THR A 50 18.48 -20.61 -7.44
CA THR A 50 17.77 -20.01 -6.31
C THR A 50 17.74 -18.50 -6.48
N GLY A 51 16.53 -17.94 -6.56
CA GLY A 51 16.30 -16.50 -6.67
C GLY A 51 15.39 -15.99 -5.57
N LYS A 52 15.45 -14.69 -5.29
CA LYS A 52 14.52 -14.02 -4.35
C LYS A 52 13.59 -13.11 -5.15
N ARG A 53 12.28 -13.17 -4.85
CA ARG A 53 11.33 -12.19 -5.38
C ARG A 53 11.61 -10.80 -4.82
N ALA A 54 11.18 -9.76 -5.53
CA ALA A 54 11.30 -8.39 -5.04
C ALA A 54 10.58 -8.24 -3.68
N ASP A 55 11.21 -7.49 -2.78
CA ASP A 55 10.56 -7.01 -1.56
C ASP A 55 9.49 -5.97 -1.95
N PHE A 56 8.44 -5.84 -1.16
CA PHE A 56 7.43 -4.81 -1.39
C PHE A 56 6.96 -4.19 -0.08
N LYS A 57 6.50 -2.95 -0.16
CA LYS A 57 5.81 -2.31 0.97
C LYS A 57 4.32 -2.29 0.65
N LYS A 58 3.51 -2.79 1.59
CA LYS A 58 2.05 -2.70 1.56
C LYS A 58 1.63 -1.55 2.46
N ALA A 59 0.82 -0.63 1.94
CA ALA A 59 0.23 0.48 2.67
C ALA A 59 -1.27 0.25 2.80
N PHE A 60 -1.75 0.21 4.03
CA PHE A 60 -3.16 0.26 4.38
C PHE A 60 -3.54 1.71 4.65
N VAL A 61 -4.52 2.21 3.90
CA VAL A 61 -4.95 3.59 3.94
C VAL A 61 -6.40 3.62 4.39
N THR A 62 -6.65 4.33 5.49
CA THR A 62 -7.98 4.53 6.04
C THR A 62 -8.48 5.89 5.58
N LEU A 63 -9.63 5.91 4.91
CA LEU A 63 -10.25 7.15 4.44
C LEU A 63 -11.29 7.65 5.43
N LYS A 64 -11.74 8.89 5.24
CA LYS A 64 -12.90 9.40 5.97
C LYS A 64 -14.15 8.55 5.69
N PRO A 65 -15.04 8.38 6.68
CA PRO A 65 -16.34 7.76 6.47
C PRO A 65 -17.11 8.46 5.34
N GLY A 66 -17.53 7.72 4.32
CA GLY A 66 -18.25 8.26 3.17
C GLY A 66 -17.38 8.58 1.94
N SER A 67 -16.06 8.49 2.05
CA SER A 67 -15.16 8.55 0.89
C SER A 67 -14.95 7.15 0.28
N GLN A 68 -15.07 7.05 -1.03
CA GLN A 68 -14.87 5.80 -1.79
C GLN A 68 -13.88 6.05 -2.93
N ILE A 69 -13.06 5.04 -3.23
CA ILE A 69 -12.19 5.03 -4.40
C ILE A 69 -12.87 4.18 -5.46
N ASP A 70 -13.27 4.78 -6.58
CA ASP A 70 -14.01 4.13 -7.68
C ASP A 70 -13.18 3.11 -8.50
N LEU A 71 -11.93 2.86 -8.12
CA LEU A 71 -11.02 1.96 -8.83
C LEU A 71 -11.13 0.49 -8.39
N PHE A 72 -11.98 0.17 -7.40
CA PHE A 72 -12.06 -1.15 -6.74
C PHE A 72 -13.49 -1.66 -6.60
#